data_AF-A0A9P6F172-F1
#
_entry.id   AF-A0A9P6F172-F1
#
_cell.length_a   1.000
_cell.length_b   1.000
_cell.length_c   1.000
_cell.angle_alpha   90.00
_cell.angle_beta   90.00
_cell.angle_gamma   90.00
#
_symmetry.space_group_name_H-M   'P 1'
#
loop_
_entity.id
_entity.type
_entity.pdbx_description
1 polymer ?
#
loop_
_entity_poly.entity_id
_entity_poly.type
_entity_poly.pdbx_seq_one_letter_code
_entity_poly.pdbx_strand_id
1 'polypeptide(L)' 'MIQVLFKKLRMEGFLVTDFVEEYGAKHQKDQEDIIEGLDNAPDVFVNMLTGKVFGKAVVKIADL' A
#
# COMPACT_ATOMS: atom_id res chain seq x y z
N MET A 1 -4.69 46.92 -27.36
CA MET A 1 -3.72 46.27 -26.43
C MET A 1 -4.46 45.10 -25.79
N ILE A 2 -4.13 43.86 -26.17
CA ILE A 2 -4.85 42.66 -25.71
C ILE A 2 -4.05 42.05 -24.54
N GLN A 3 -4.63 42.03 -23.35
CA GLN A 3 -4.13 41.24 -22.22
C GLN A 3 -4.87 39.90 -22.21
N VAL A 4 -4.18 38.81 -22.57
CA VAL A 4 -4.74 37.45 -22.42
C VAL A 4 -4.11 36.81 -21.17
N LEU A 5 -4.95 36.49 -20.19
CA LEU A 5 -4.55 35.70 -19.02
C LEU A 5 -4.80 34.21 -19.34
N PHE A 6 -3.73 33.42 -19.48
CA PHE A 6 -3.85 31.97 -19.66
C PHE A 6 -3.83 31.30 -18.28
N LYS A 7 -4.92 30.61 -17.91
CA LYS A 7 -4.92 29.75 -16.71
C LYS A 7 -4.29 28.41 -17.05
N LYS A 8 -3.22 28.04 -16.34
CA LYS A 8 -2.59 26.72 -16.39
C LYS A 8 -3.12 25.87 -15.23
N LEU A 9 -3.67 24.70 -15.54
CA LEU A 9 -4.04 23.68 -14.56
C LEU A 9 -2.99 22.57 -14.57
N ARG A 10 -2.48 22.17 -13.41
CA ARG A 10 -1.70 20.93 -13.25
C ARG A 10 -2.64 19.86 -12.69
N MET A 11 -2.77 18.74 -13.39
CA MET A 11 -3.41 17.54 -12.85
C MET A 11 -2.31 16.53 -12.55
N GLU A 12 -2.24 16.10 -11.29
CA GLU A 12 -1.25 15.16 -10.81
C GLU A 12 -1.95 14.17 -9.90
N GLY A 13 -1.60 12.89 -10.06
CA GLY A 13 -2.08 11.81 -9.21
C GLY A 13 -1.24 11.71 -7.93
N PHE A 14 -1.54 10.71 -7.12
CA PHE A 14 -0.73 10.35 -5.96
C PHE A 14 -0.51 8.85 -6.03
N LEU A 15 0.33 8.40 -6.96
CA LEU A 15 0.59 6.98 -7.15
C LEU A 15 1.67 6.55 -6.17
N VAL A 16 1.52 5.37 -5.58
CA VAL A 16 2.56 4.78 -4.70
C VAL A 16 3.91 4.66 -5.43
N THR A 17 3.88 4.47 -6.75
CA THR A 17 5.07 4.41 -7.60
C THR A 17 5.89 5.70 -7.58
N ASP A 18 5.26 6.85 -7.34
CA ASP A 18 5.91 8.16 -7.32
C ASP A 18 6.84 8.31 -6.09
N PHE A 19 6.70 7.43 -5.10
CA PHE A 19 7.42 7.46 -3.82
C PHE A 19 8.36 6.27 -3.62
N VAL A 20 8.57 5.43 -4.65
CA VAL A 20 9.38 4.21 -4.55
C VAL A 20 10.85 4.52 -4.25
N GLU A 21 11.39 5.64 -4.73
CA GLU A 21 12.78 6.01 -4.42
C GLU A 21 12.97 6.38 -2.94
N GLU A 22 11.97 7.01 -2.32
CA GLU A 22 12.00 7.46 -0.93
C GLU A 22 11.65 6.32 0.05
N TYR A 23 10.73 5.43 -0.31
CA TYR A 23 10.17 4.40 0.59
C TYR A 23 10.33 2.95 0.13
N GLY A 24 10.82 2.71 -1.08
CA GLY A 24 10.82 1.40 -1.74
C GLY A 24 11.79 0.40 -1.14
N ALA A 25 12.94 0.83 -0.61
CA ALA A 25 13.88 -0.06 0.07
C ALA A 25 13.31 -0.65 1.37
N LYS A 26 12.30 0.00 1.96
CA LYS A 26 11.70 -0.38 3.25
C LYS A 26 10.54 -1.38 3.12
N HIS A 27 10.06 -1.61 1.90
CA HIS A 27 8.90 -2.46 1.61
C HIS A 27 9.31 -3.55 0.62
N GLN A 28 9.67 -4.73 1.14
CA GLN A 28 9.92 -5.89 0.29
C GLN A 28 8.58 -6.37 -0.29
N LYS A 29 8.45 -6.30 -1.62
CA LYS A 29 7.21 -6.67 -2.33
C LYS A 29 6.87 -8.16 -2.24
N ASP A 30 7.87 -8.99 -1.96
CA ASP A 30 7.76 -10.45 -2.06
C ASP A 30 7.65 -11.15 -0.70
N GLN A 31 7.50 -10.39 0.39
CA GLN A 31 7.30 -10.96 1.72
C GLN A 31 5.80 -11.20 1.94
N GLU A 32 5.43 -12.46 2.13
CA GLU A 32 4.09 -12.84 2.59
C GLU A 32 4.16 -13.23 4.07
N ASP A 33 3.20 -12.75 4.85
CA ASP A 33 2.97 -13.19 6.22
C ASP A 33 1.72 -14.06 6.21
N ILE A 34 1.91 -15.36 6.42
CA ILE A 34 0.84 -16.37 6.34
C ILE A 34 0.43 -16.75 7.76
N ILE A 35 -0.82 -16.42 8.09
CA ILE A 35 -1.45 -16.76 9.36
C ILE A 35 -2.47 -17.87 9.14
N GLU A 36 -2.43 -18.90 9.96
CA GLU A 36 -3.37 -20.01 9.91
C GLU A 36 -4.65 -19.70 10.71
N GLY A 37 -5.80 -20.09 10.18
CA GLY A 37 -7.09 -20.01 10.85
C GLY A 37 -7.80 -18.65 10.74
N LEU A 38 -9.10 -18.70 10.47
CA LEU A 38 -9.94 -17.49 10.35
C LEU A 38 -10.07 -16.72 11.66
N ASP A 39 -9.96 -17.39 12.81
CA ASP A 39 -10.05 -16.79 14.14
C ASP A 39 -8.98 -15.69 14.35
N ASN A 40 -7.84 -15.78 13.66
CA ASN A 40 -6.76 -14.81 13.75
C ASN A 40 -6.95 -13.59 12.81
N ALA A 41 -7.94 -13.61 11.91
CA ALA A 41 -8.12 -12.55 10.91
C ALA A 41 -8.31 -11.13 11.49
N PRO A 42 -9.07 -10.91 12.59
CA PRO A 42 -9.22 -9.58 13.17
C PRO A 42 -7.89 -8.98 13.63
N ASP A 43 -7.06 -9.77 14.33
CA ASP A 43 -5.77 -9.32 14.84
C ASP A 43 -4.77 -9.04 13.72
N VAL A 44 -4.76 -9.90 12.70
CA VAL A 44 -3.94 -9.71 11.48
C VAL A 44 -4.32 -8.41 10.77
N PHE A 45 -5.61 -8.11 10.67
CA PHE A 45 -6.08 -6.88 10.04
C PHE A 45 -5.59 -5.63 10.79
N VAL A 46 -5.67 -5.62 12.12
CA VAL A 46 -5.15 -4.51 12.94
C VAL A 46 -3.64 -4.39 12.81
N ASN A 47 -2.91 -5.51 12.80
CA ASN A 47 -1.46 -5.52 12.65
C ASN A 47 -1.02 -5.01 11.26
N MET A 48 -1.78 -5.32 10.20
CA MET A 48 -1.57 -4.77 8.85
C MET A 48 -1.72 -3.25 8.84
N LEU A 49 -2.80 -2.72 9.42
CA LEU A 49 -3.06 -1.28 9.46
C LEU A 49 -2.05 -0.50 10.32
N THR A 50 -1.46 -1.16 11.32
CA THR A 50 -0.44 -0.57 12.20
C THR A 50 1.00 -0.76 11.68
N GLY A 51 1.16 -1.35 10.49
CA GLY A 51 2.47 -1.54 9.86
C GLY A 51 3.35 -2.60 10.55
N LYS A 52 2.74 -3.52 11.30
CA LYS A 52 3.43 -4.65 11.92
C LYS A 52 3.60 -5.84 10.97
N VAL A 53 2.74 -5.93 9.95
CA VAL A 53 2.88 -6.89 8.85
C VAL A 53 3.50 -6.17 7.66
N PHE A 54 4.60 -6.73 7.14
CA PHE A 54 5.25 -6.23 5.93
C PHE A 54 4.84 -7.07 4.72
N GLY A 55 4.58 -6.39 3.60
CA GLY A 55 4.16 -7.05 2.38
C GLY A 55 2.70 -7.50 2.44
N LYS A 56 2.43 -8.77 2.10
CA LYS A 56 1.07 -9.28 1.93
C LYS A 56 0.64 -10.14 3.12
N ALA A 57 -0.41 -9.70 3.81
CA ALA A 57 -1.07 -10.50 4.84
C ALA A 57 -1.98 -11.57 4.19
N VAL A 58 -1.78 -12.84 4.55
CA VAL A 58 -2.55 -13.98 4.04
C VAL A 58 -3.12 -14.76 5.22
N VAL A 59 -4.43 -14.97 5.24
CA VAL A 59 -5.07 -15.87 6.21
C VAL A 59 -5.41 -17.18 5.51
N LYS A 60 -4.73 -18.26 5.92
CA LYS A 60 -4.96 -19.60 5.41
C LYS A 60 -6.05 -20.30 6.21
N ILE A 61 -7.09 -20.76 5.50
CA ILE A 61 -8.29 -21.34 6.12
C ILE A 61 -8.42 -22.86 5.93
N ALA A 62 -7.69 -23.42 4.96
CA ALA A 62 -7.61 -24.86 4.68
C ALA A 62 -6.40 -25.15 3.78
N ASP A 63 -5.87 -26.38 3.85
CA ASP A 63 -5.01 -26.95 2.83
C ASP A 63 -5.85 -27.52 1.68
N LEU A 64 -5.36 -27.38 0.45
CA LEU A 64 -5.97 -27.93 -0.78
C LEU A 64 -5.55 -29.39 -1.01
#